data_AF-A0A0S9PYZ3-F1
#
_entry.id   AF-A0A0S9PYZ3-F1
#
_cell.length_a   1.000
_cell.length_b   1.000
_cell.length_c   1.000
_cell.angle_alpha   90.00
_cell.angle_beta   90.00
_cell.angle_gamma   90.00
#
_symmetry.space_group_name_H-M   'P 1'
#
loop_
_entity.id
_entity.type
_entity.pdbx_description
1 polymer ?
#
loop_
_entity_poly.entity_id
_entity_poly.type
_entity_poly.pdbx_seq_one_letter_code
_entity_poly.pdbx_strand_id
1 'polypeptide(L)'
;MSITRRPHLLGPGTALLLADTSLLAPQRLSRFAADSGISSDSLLISPLCPTPLPIYNFASLNPGSRRWPGTRPEMMWHPLMWLPNRVAGRYTYPDDITGEPVRESDEVWIIRVALELEASGLYDAESATWLDVLSEVGIDITNDFDLGRIEEWLDGSPDTALDGIDLSPHFLNPLDPAQPHDWALADALTLLEPVRESSWALTADEIFSEASRLRQPDPATNLPLALTDVHALATALCATSVALLGEVPMSTDSGVSTSPTAEGHGAFFMRAYSALLDNGSDATFHDQVLEALADRCYTMREAYWPVLESLHAAPPQEVTS
;
A
#
# COMPACT_ATOMS: atom_id res chain seq x y z
N MET A 1 12.26 -29.76 4.90
CA MET A 1 12.99 -28.69 4.18
C MET A 1 13.07 -27.49 5.10
N SER A 2 14.15 -26.70 5.06
CA SER A 2 14.17 -25.44 5.81
C SER A 2 13.44 -24.38 5.00
N ILE A 3 12.48 -23.70 5.64
CA ILE A 3 11.73 -22.60 5.04
C ILE A 3 12.70 -21.46 4.73
N THR A 4 12.77 -21.03 3.46
CA THR A 4 13.60 -19.88 3.06
C THR A 4 12.73 -18.64 3.03
N ARG A 5 13.20 -17.54 3.65
CA ARG A 5 12.51 -16.25 3.65
C ARG A 5 13.45 -15.14 3.19
N ARG A 6 12.90 -14.12 2.53
CA ARG A 6 13.67 -13.00 1.98
C ARG A 6 13.02 -11.67 2.36
N PRO A 7 13.81 -10.65 2.75
CA PRO A 7 13.30 -9.29 2.93
C PRO A 7 13.01 -8.65 1.57
N HIS A 8 11.95 -7.84 1.49
CA HIS A 8 11.67 -7.00 0.33
C HIS A 8 10.81 -5.79 0.73
N LEU A 9 11.30 -4.58 0.41
CA LEU A 9 10.68 -3.24 0.61
C LEU A 9 10.36 -2.78 2.04
N LEU A 10 10.08 -3.71 2.96
CA LEU A 10 9.58 -3.43 4.30
C LEU A 10 10.66 -3.66 5.36
N GLY A 11 10.49 -3.03 6.52
CA GLY A 11 11.37 -3.17 7.68
C GLY A 11 10.71 -3.98 8.79
N PRO A 12 11.48 -4.63 9.70
CA PRO A 12 10.94 -5.42 10.80
C PRO A 12 9.88 -4.66 11.61
N GLY A 13 8.76 -5.32 11.92
CA GLY A 13 7.63 -4.77 12.63
C GLY A 13 6.55 -4.12 11.75
N THR A 14 6.76 -4.01 10.43
CA THR A 14 5.77 -3.43 9.50
C THR A 14 4.70 -4.48 9.14
N ALA A 15 3.44 -4.21 9.48
CA ALA A 15 2.29 -4.97 8.98
C ALA A 15 1.98 -4.63 7.51
N LEU A 16 1.26 -5.50 6.79
CA LEU A 16 0.74 -5.24 5.46
C LEU A 16 -0.57 -4.46 5.48
N LEU A 17 -1.36 -4.59 6.55
CA LEU A 17 -2.53 -3.74 6.72
C LEU A 17 -2.08 -2.39 7.29
N LEU A 18 -2.41 -1.33 6.55
CA LEU A 18 -2.13 0.07 6.89
C LEU A 18 -0.63 0.40 6.77
N ALA A 19 -0.29 1.28 5.83
CA ALA A 19 1.10 1.62 5.57
C ALA A 19 1.74 2.34 6.77
N ASP A 20 2.97 1.92 7.11
CA ASP A 20 3.83 2.57 8.09
C ASP A 20 4.26 3.99 7.66
N THR A 21 4.36 4.21 6.35
CA THR A 21 4.54 5.54 5.78
C THR A 21 3.97 5.63 4.38
N SER A 22 3.06 6.58 4.18
CA SER A 22 2.49 6.89 2.87
C SER A 22 3.47 7.67 1.99
N LEU A 23 4.40 8.43 2.58
CA LEU A 23 5.39 9.22 1.84
C LEU A 23 6.39 8.36 1.06
N LEU A 24 6.63 7.10 1.47
CA LEU A 24 7.51 6.18 0.75
C LEU A 24 6.81 5.42 -0.40
N ALA A 25 5.49 5.54 -0.56
CA ALA A 25 4.74 4.78 -1.56
C ALA A 25 5.30 4.91 -3.00
N PRO A 26 5.70 6.11 -3.50
CA PRO A 26 6.30 6.24 -4.82
C PRO A 26 7.65 5.53 -4.95
N GLN A 27 8.46 5.54 -3.89
CA GLN A 27 9.76 4.87 -3.86
C GLN A 27 9.60 3.36 -3.85
N ARG A 28 8.65 2.85 -3.04
CA ARG A 28 8.29 1.43 -3.00
C ARG A 28 7.74 0.97 -4.34
N LEU A 29 6.87 1.75 -4.99
CA LEU A 29 6.40 1.50 -6.35
C LEU A 29 7.57 1.40 -7.34
N SER A 30 8.42 2.41 -7.39
CA SER A 30 9.56 2.44 -8.30
C SER A 30 10.50 1.25 -8.07
N ARG A 31 10.74 0.90 -6.81
CA ARG A 31 11.61 -0.23 -6.45
C ARG A 31 10.98 -1.56 -6.82
N PHE A 32 9.70 -1.78 -6.48
CA PHE A 32 8.97 -2.99 -6.86
C PHE A 32 8.93 -3.16 -8.37
N ALA A 33 8.59 -2.11 -9.12
CA ALA A 33 8.57 -2.13 -10.59
C ALA A 33 9.95 -2.43 -11.17
N ALA A 34 11.01 -1.82 -10.63
CA ALA A 34 12.38 -2.06 -11.09
C ALA A 34 12.86 -3.48 -10.79
N ASP A 35 12.54 -4.03 -9.61
CA ASP A 35 12.94 -5.38 -9.22
C ASP A 35 12.12 -6.42 -10.00
N SER A 36 10.80 -6.25 -10.10
CA SER A 36 9.88 -7.24 -10.70
C SER A 36 9.78 -7.14 -12.21
N GLY A 37 10.11 -5.99 -12.79
CA GLY A 37 9.86 -5.68 -14.21
C GLY A 37 8.40 -5.44 -14.56
N ILE A 38 7.48 -5.47 -13.58
CA ILE A 38 6.06 -5.14 -13.79
C ILE A 38 5.93 -3.62 -14.01
N SER A 39 5.20 -3.22 -15.05
CA SER A 39 4.89 -1.81 -15.30
C SER A 39 4.16 -1.19 -14.11
N SER A 40 4.46 0.07 -13.78
CA SER A 40 3.73 0.82 -12.76
C SER A 40 2.22 0.87 -13.00
N ASP A 41 1.78 0.83 -14.26
CA ASP A 41 0.35 0.82 -14.63
C ASP A 41 -0.35 -0.50 -14.28
N SER A 42 0.43 -1.54 -13.97
CA SER A 42 -0.03 -2.85 -13.50
C SER A 42 0.24 -3.06 -12.02
N LEU A 43 0.55 -2.00 -11.27
CA LEU A 43 0.76 -2.01 -9.83
C LEU A 43 -0.20 -1.03 -9.16
N LEU A 44 -0.78 -1.46 -8.06
CA LEU A 44 -1.62 -0.62 -7.21
C LEU A 44 -0.83 -0.22 -5.96
N ILE A 45 -0.84 1.08 -5.64
CA ILE A 45 -0.34 1.62 -4.38
C ILE A 45 -1.47 2.28 -3.61
N SER A 46 -1.41 2.22 -2.28
CA SER A 46 -2.41 2.82 -1.41
C SER A 46 -1.83 3.03 -0.01
N PRO A 47 -2.24 4.08 0.73
CA PRO A 47 -1.99 4.22 2.16
C PRO A 47 -2.48 3.02 3.00
N LEU A 48 -3.38 2.20 2.45
CA LEU A 48 -3.93 1.03 3.15
C LEU A 48 -3.00 -0.20 3.12
N CYS A 49 -1.93 -0.19 2.31
CA CYS A 49 -0.95 -1.27 2.26
C CYS A 49 0.43 -0.75 1.84
N PRO A 50 1.49 -1.04 2.61
CA PRO A 50 2.81 -0.50 2.33
C PRO A 50 3.49 -1.15 1.12
N THR A 51 3.07 -2.35 0.69
CA THR A 51 3.65 -3.04 -0.46
C THR A 51 2.81 -2.80 -1.73
N PRO A 52 3.43 -2.46 -2.88
CA PRO A 52 2.71 -2.39 -4.14
C PRO A 52 2.11 -3.75 -4.52
N LEU A 53 0.82 -3.76 -4.87
CA LEU A 53 0.13 -4.99 -5.25
C LEU A 53 -0.01 -5.09 -6.77
N PRO A 54 0.45 -6.18 -7.40
CA PRO A 54 0.22 -6.40 -8.82
C PRO A 54 -1.28 -6.49 -9.15
N ILE A 55 -1.70 -5.84 -10.22
CA ILE A 55 -3.06 -5.93 -10.75
C ILE A 55 -3.12 -7.14 -11.67
N TYR A 56 -3.87 -8.14 -11.22
CA TYR A 56 -4.03 -9.42 -11.89
C TYR A 56 -5.07 -9.34 -13.00
N ASN A 57 -4.70 -8.78 -14.15
CA ASN A 57 -5.53 -8.79 -15.36
C ASN A 57 -5.00 -9.79 -16.40
N PHE A 58 -5.08 -11.08 -16.09
CA PHE A 58 -4.59 -12.14 -16.98
C PHE A 58 -5.29 -12.18 -18.34
N ALA A 59 -6.52 -11.65 -18.44
CA ALA A 59 -7.23 -11.54 -19.71
C ALA A 59 -6.58 -10.55 -20.70
N SER A 60 -5.75 -9.63 -20.20
CA SER A 60 -4.99 -8.67 -21.02
C SER A 60 -3.59 -9.15 -21.40
N LEU A 61 -3.15 -10.33 -20.94
CA LEU A 61 -1.85 -10.87 -21.33
C LEU A 61 -1.88 -11.37 -22.78
N ASN A 62 -0.75 -11.22 -23.47
CA ASN A 62 -0.57 -11.80 -24.79
C ASN A 62 -0.73 -13.34 -24.71
N PRO A 63 -1.33 -14.00 -25.70
CA PRO A 63 -1.42 -15.46 -25.74
C PRO A 63 -0.04 -16.09 -25.58
N GLY A 64 0.11 -16.97 -24.59
CA GLY A 64 1.38 -17.64 -24.25
C GLY A 64 2.17 -16.96 -23.13
N SER A 65 1.88 -15.71 -22.77
CA SER A 65 2.51 -15.07 -21.61
C SER A 65 1.96 -15.65 -20.31
N ARG A 66 2.87 -16.06 -19.42
CA ARG A 66 2.49 -16.61 -18.10
C ARG A 66 2.33 -15.56 -17.01
N ARG A 67 2.98 -14.41 -17.17
CA ARG A 67 2.99 -13.26 -16.23
C ARG A 67 3.00 -11.95 -17.01
N TRP A 68 3.05 -10.82 -16.30
CA TRP A 68 3.11 -9.49 -16.90
C TRP A 68 4.27 -9.37 -17.89
N PRO A 69 4.10 -8.66 -19.03
CA PRO A 69 5.20 -8.39 -19.93
C PRO A 69 6.36 -7.70 -19.20
N GLY A 70 7.58 -8.18 -19.42
CA GLY A 70 8.78 -7.66 -18.76
C GLY A 70 9.05 -8.22 -17.36
N THR A 71 8.23 -9.14 -16.85
CA THR A 71 8.46 -9.84 -15.57
C THR A 71 9.89 -10.39 -15.52
N ARG A 72 10.59 -10.09 -14.43
CA ARG A 72 11.96 -10.53 -14.20
C ARG A 72 12.01 -11.87 -13.47
N PRO A 73 12.77 -12.85 -13.98
CA PRO A 73 12.97 -14.15 -13.33
C PRO A 73 13.41 -14.05 -11.87
N GLU A 74 14.26 -13.07 -11.54
CA GLU A 74 14.83 -12.87 -10.21
C GLU A 74 13.82 -12.43 -9.16
N MET A 75 12.59 -12.06 -9.56
CA MET A 75 11.50 -11.74 -8.63
C MET A 75 10.42 -12.82 -8.59
N MET A 76 10.55 -13.89 -9.36
CA MET A 76 9.58 -14.99 -9.35
C MET A 76 9.62 -15.80 -8.05
N TRP A 77 10.52 -15.52 -7.10
CA TRP A 77 10.44 -16.09 -5.75
C TRP A 77 9.33 -15.47 -4.90
N HIS A 78 8.88 -14.25 -5.23
CA HIS A 78 8.00 -13.45 -4.37
C HIS A 78 6.54 -13.97 -4.42
N PRO A 79 5.84 -14.16 -3.28
CA PRO A 79 4.47 -14.70 -3.26
C PRO A 79 3.45 -13.91 -4.09
N LEU A 80 3.60 -12.59 -4.15
CA LEU A 80 2.82 -11.70 -5.03
C LEU A 80 2.97 -11.98 -6.54
N MET A 81 3.80 -12.94 -6.96
CA MET A 81 3.86 -13.42 -8.35
C MET A 81 3.04 -14.70 -8.56
N TRP A 82 2.43 -15.24 -7.50
CA TRP A 82 1.81 -16.57 -7.49
C TRP A 82 0.45 -16.60 -6.77
N LEU A 83 -0.17 -15.44 -6.53
CA LEU A 83 -1.44 -15.42 -5.82
C LEU A 83 -2.49 -16.25 -6.58
N PRO A 84 -3.23 -17.12 -5.89
CA PRO A 84 -4.30 -17.87 -6.52
C PRO A 84 -5.40 -16.91 -6.97
N ASN A 85 -6.15 -17.28 -8.03
CA ASN A 85 -7.18 -16.43 -8.64
C ASN A 85 -8.22 -15.91 -7.64
N ARG A 86 -8.50 -16.65 -6.56
CA ARG A 86 -9.37 -16.25 -5.46
C ARG A 86 -8.89 -14.96 -4.76
N VAL A 87 -7.59 -14.84 -4.54
CA VAL A 87 -6.98 -13.72 -3.82
C VAL A 87 -6.67 -12.60 -4.80
N ALA A 88 -6.08 -12.96 -5.94
CA ALA A 88 -5.73 -12.05 -7.04
C ALA A 88 -6.95 -11.34 -7.65
N GLY A 89 -8.07 -12.05 -7.78
CA GLY A 89 -9.30 -11.54 -8.38
C GLY A 89 -10.10 -10.64 -7.45
N ARG A 90 -10.96 -9.81 -8.06
CA ARG A 90 -11.99 -9.02 -7.36
C ARG A 90 -13.24 -9.87 -7.17
N TYR A 91 -13.83 -9.80 -5.98
CA TYR A 91 -15.14 -10.38 -5.75
C TYR A 91 -16.27 -9.52 -6.33
N THR A 92 -17.42 -10.17 -6.54
CA THR A 92 -18.69 -9.49 -6.73
C THR A 92 -19.62 -9.97 -5.62
N TYR A 93 -20.20 -9.04 -4.88
CA TYR A 93 -21.09 -9.31 -3.75
C TYR A 93 -22.34 -8.41 -3.84
N PRO A 94 -23.47 -8.80 -3.21
CA PRO A 94 -24.64 -7.95 -3.20
C PRO A 94 -24.41 -6.72 -2.34
N ASP A 95 -24.78 -5.55 -2.85
CA ASP A 95 -24.88 -4.30 -2.10
C ASP A 95 -25.84 -4.47 -0.93
N ASP A 96 -25.46 -3.98 0.24
CA ASP A 96 -26.22 -4.15 1.48
C ASP A 96 -27.54 -3.38 1.49
N ILE A 97 -27.62 -2.27 0.74
CA ILE A 97 -28.80 -1.42 0.64
C ILE A 97 -29.71 -1.85 -0.51
N THR A 98 -29.14 -2.02 -1.71
CA THR A 98 -29.89 -2.21 -2.95
C THR A 98 -30.01 -3.69 -3.35
N GLY A 99 -29.15 -4.56 -2.83
CA GLY A 99 -29.05 -5.97 -3.21
C GLY A 99 -28.45 -6.21 -4.59
N GLU A 100 -28.10 -5.15 -5.33
CA GLU A 100 -27.50 -5.24 -6.66
C GLU A 100 -26.05 -5.75 -6.57
N PRO A 101 -25.57 -6.53 -7.55
CA PRO A 101 -24.19 -7.01 -7.55
C PRO A 101 -23.21 -5.85 -7.72
N VAL A 102 -22.38 -5.62 -6.71
CA VAL A 102 -21.30 -4.64 -6.71
C VAL A 102 -19.97 -5.38 -6.77
N ARG A 103 -19.07 -4.86 -7.61
CA ARG A 103 -17.69 -5.34 -7.69
C ARG A 103 -16.89 -4.74 -6.55
N GLU A 104 -16.08 -5.57 -5.91
CA GLU A 104 -15.10 -5.18 -4.89
C GLU A 104 -14.26 -3.99 -5.38
N SER A 105 -14.24 -2.92 -4.58
CA SER A 105 -13.40 -1.74 -4.84
C SER A 105 -11.92 -2.07 -4.62
N ASP A 106 -11.04 -1.19 -5.10
CA ASP A 106 -9.61 -1.38 -4.91
C ASP A 106 -9.20 -1.35 -3.43
N GLU A 107 -9.82 -0.50 -2.61
CA GLU A 107 -9.53 -0.42 -1.18
C GLU A 107 -9.96 -1.67 -0.42
N VAL A 108 -11.17 -2.18 -0.68
CA VAL A 108 -11.64 -3.44 -0.06
C VAL A 108 -10.73 -4.59 -0.48
N TRP A 109 -10.35 -4.65 -1.75
CA TRP A 109 -9.42 -5.68 -2.23
C TRP A 109 -8.05 -5.58 -1.58
N ILE A 110 -7.48 -4.38 -1.46
CA ILE A 110 -6.18 -4.17 -0.80
C ILE A 110 -6.22 -4.70 0.64
N ILE A 111 -7.25 -4.31 1.40
CA ILE A 111 -7.42 -4.73 2.80
C ILE A 111 -7.54 -6.27 2.85
N ARG A 112 -8.38 -6.86 2.01
CA ARG A 112 -8.57 -8.31 1.96
C ARG A 112 -7.27 -9.04 1.63
N VAL A 113 -6.53 -8.60 0.61
CA VAL A 113 -5.26 -9.22 0.22
C VAL A 113 -4.22 -9.10 1.33
N ALA A 114 -4.14 -7.95 2.02
CA ALA A 114 -3.25 -7.78 3.16
C ALA A 114 -3.58 -8.75 4.31
N LEU A 115 -4.87 -8.86 4.68
CA LEU A 115 -5.34 -9.80 5.70
C LEU A 115 -5.02 -11.26 5.33
N GLU A 116 -5.34 -11.65 4.09
CA GLU A 116 -5.10 -13.01 3.61
C GLU A 116 -3.60 -13.33 3.55
N LEU A 117 -2.74 -12.39 3.13
CA LEU A 117 -1.29 -12.57 3.09
C LEU A 117 -0.67 -12.71 4.48
N GLU A 118 -1.09 -11.90 5.44
CA GLU A 118 -0.61 -12.02 6.82
C GLU A 118 -1.05 -13.33 7.46
N ALA A 119 -2.34 -13.67 7.35
CA ALA A 119 -2.88 -14.92 7.91
C ALA A 119 -2.25 -16.18 7.29
N SER A 120 -1.82 -16.10 6.03
CA SER A 120 -1.22 -17.22 5.30
C SER A 120 0.20 -17.61 5.74
N GLY A 121 0.88 -16.74 6.49
CA GLY A 121 2.30 -16.89 6.83
C GLY A 121 3.27 -16.68 5.65
N LEU A 122 2.76 -16.33 4.47
CA LEU A 122 3.58 -15.96 3.31
C LEU A 122 4.34 -14.67 3.56
N TYR A 123 3.81 -13.77 4.38
CA TYR A 123 4.51 -12.63 4.95
C TYR A 123 4.64 -12.80 6.47
N ASP A 124 5.78 -12.36 7.02
CA ASP A 124 6.01 -12.31 8.46
C ASP A 124 6.35 -10.87 8.85
N ALA A 125 5.46 -10.22 9.59
CA ALA A 125 5.61 -8.82 9.98
C ALA A 125 6.74 -8.61 10.99
N GLU A 126 7.03 -9.58 11.87
CA GLU A 126 8.06 -9.44 12.89
C GLU A 126 9.44 -9.27 12.25
N SER A 127 9.80 -10.14 11.29
CA SER A 127 11.06 -10.04 10.56
C SER A 127 10.98 -9.22 9.27
N ALA A 128 9.78 -8.85 8.83
CA ALA A 128 9.49 -8.25 7.52
C ALA A 128 10.03 -9.07 6.35
N THR A 129 9.77 -10.37 6.38
CA THR A 129 10.23 -11.30 5.35
C THR A 129 9.09 -12.07 4.69
N TRP A 130 9.28 -12.33 3.41
CA TRP A 130 8.38 -13.09 2.56
C TRP A 130 8.90 -14.52 2.40
N LEU A 131 8.01 -15.50 2.32
CA LEU A 131 8.34 -16.86 1.91
C LEU A 131 8.91 -16.85 0.50
N ASP A 132 10.04 -17.52 0.28
CA ASP A 132 10.55 -17.81 -1.05
C ASP A 132 9.81 -19.01 -1.64
N VAL A 133 8.83 -18.73 -2.51
CA VAL A 133 7.97 -19.75 -3.12
C VAL A 133 8.75 -20.72 -4.00
N LEU A 134 9.83 -20.27 -4.64
CA LEU A 134 10.64 -21.10 -5.53
C LEU A 134 11.50 -22.09 -4.73
N SER A 135 11.93 -21.70 -3.54
CA SER A 135 12.68 -22.59 -2.64
C SER A 135 11.88 -23.84 -2.24
N GLU A 136 10.55 -23.74 -2.15
CA GLU A 136 9.66 -24.86 -1.79
C GLU A 136 9.61 -25.94 -2.88
N VAL A 137 9.88 -25.57 -4.13
CA VAL A 137 9.99 -26.50 -5.27
C VAL A 137 11.44 -26.77 -5.69
N GLY A 138 12.41 -26.33 -4.88
CA GLY A 138 13.84 -26.57 -5.07
C GLY A 138 14.47 -25.77 -6.22
N ILE A 139 13.92 -24.60 -6.55
CA ILE A 139 14.45 -23.67 -7.55
C ILE A 139 15.18 -22.54 -6.84
N ASP A 140 16.44 -22.28 -7.20
CA ASP A 140 17.28 -21.24 -6.60
C ASP A 140 17.57 -20.10 -7.57
N ILE A 141 16.98 -18.93 -7.31
CA ILE A 141 17.18 -17.71 -8.11
C ILE A 141 18.60 -17.13 -8.06
N THR A 142 19.51 -17.68 -7.27
CA THR A 142 20.93 -17.27 -7.26
C THR A 142 21.77 -18.08 -8.25
N ASN A 143 21.18 -19.08 -8.90
CA ASN A 143 21.81 -19.95 -9.88
C ASN A 143 21.35 -19.60 -11.31
N ASP A 144 22.30 -19.30 -12.20
CA ASP A 144 22.03 -18.99 -13.62
C ASP A 144 21.23 -20.08 -14.35
N PHE A 145 21.40 -21.35 -13.99
CA PHE A 145 20.64 -22.45 -14.59
C PHE A 145 19.14 -22.37 -14.25
N ASP A 146 18.82 -22.13 -12.98
CA ASP A 146 17.43 -22.01 -12.52
C ASP A 146 16.80 -20.71 -13.00
N LEU A 147 17.58 -19.62 -13.09
CA LEU A 147 17.13 -18.38 -13.73
C LEU A 147 16.75 -18.60 -15.20
N GLY A 148 17.61 -19.27 -15.99
CA GLY A 148 17.31 -19.59 -17.39
C GLY A 148 16.06 -20.47 -17.54
N ARG A 149 15.84 -21.42 -16.61
CA ARG A 149 14.63 -22.24 -16.56
C ARG A 149 13.37 -21.41 -16.30
N ILE A 150 13.45 -20.42 -15.43
CA ILE A 150 12.35 -19.48 -15.16
C ILE A 150 12.09 -18.58 -16.37
N GLU A 151 13.14 -18.09 -17.04
CA GLU A 151 13.03 -17.31 -18.29
C GLU A 151 12.27 -18.09 -19.36
N GLU A 152 12.71 -19.31 -19.65
CA GLU A 152 12.06 -20.19 -20.64
C GLU A 152 10.59 -20.45 -20.27
N TRP A 153 10.28 -20.62 -18.99
CA TRP A 153 8.92 -20.79 -18.50
C TRP A 153 8.09 -19.52 -18.70
N LEU A 154 8.60 -18.34 -18.36
CA LEU A 154 7.93 -17.04 -18.56
C LEU A 154 7.59 -16.80 -20.04
N ASP A 155 8.45 -17.27 -20.94
CA ASP A 155 8.26 -17.25 -22.40
C ASP A 155 7.28 -18.32 -22.92
N GLY A 156 6.70 -19.11 -22.02
CA GLY A 156 5.61 -20.05 -22.30
C GLY A 156 6.03 -21.52 -22.34
N SER A 157 7.31 -21.85 -22.12
CA SER A 157 7.74 -23.25 -22.06
C SER A 157 7.12 -23.97 -20.85
N PRO A 158 6.79 -25.26 -20.96
CA PRO A 158 6.27 -26.04 -19.83
C PRO A 158 7.37 -26.30 -18.81
N ASP A 159 7.02 -26.25 -17.53
CA ASP A 159 7.91 -26.63 -16.45
C ASP A 159 7.11 -27.26 -15.31
N THR A 160 7.34 -28.54 -15.05
CA THR A 160 6.49 -29.29 -14.09
C THR A 160 6.57 -28.75 -12.66
N ALA A 161 7.70 -28.18 -12.23
CA ALA A 161 7.81 -27.64 -10.88
C ALA A 161 7.11 -26.28 -10.78
N LEU A 162 7.37 -25.37 -11.72
CA LEU A 162 6.76 -24.04 -11.75
C LEU A 162 5.25 -24.10 -12.04
N ASP A 163 4.82 -24.98 -12.95
CA ASP A 163 3.40 -25.21 -13.25
C ASP A 163 2.66 -25.87 -12.07
N GLY A 164 3.39 -26.53 -11.17
CA GLY A 164 2.86 -27.20 -9.98
C GLY A 164 2.77 -26.32 -8.73
N ILE A 165 3.27 -25.09 -8.76
CA ILE A 165 3.18 -24.16 -7.62
C ILE A 165 1.71 -23.78 -7.42
N ASP A 166 1.16 -24.18 -6.27
CA ASP A 166 -0.19 -23.80 -5.83
C ASP A 166 -0.14 -23.29 -4.38
N LEU A 167 -0.38 -21.98 -4.22
CA LEU A 167 -0.43 -21.34 -2.91
C LEU A 167 -1.82 -21.42 -2.25
N SER A 168 -2.85 -21.95 -2.93
CA SER A 168 -4.22 -22.03 -2.40
C SER A 168 -4.32 -22.62 -0.99
N PRO A 169 -3.56 -23.67 -0.62
CA PRO A 169 -3.58 -24.22 0.74
C PRO A 169 -3.15 -23.24 1.85
N HIS A 170 -2.36 -22.22 1.52
CA HIS A 170 -1.93 -21.20 2.48
C HIS A 170 -3.04 -20.18 2.82
N PHE A 171 -4.07 -20.08 1.98
CA PHE A 171 -5.16 -19.10 2.13
C PHE A 171 -6.46 -19.70 2.68
N LEU A 172 -6.37 -20.90 3.26
CA LEU A 172 -7.46 -21.50 4.01
C LEU A 172 -7.69 -20.68 5.29
N ASN A 173 -8.96 -20.59 5.72
CA ASN A 173 -9.28 -19.94 6.97
C ASN A 173 -8.51 -20.65 8.11
N PRO A 174 -7.66 -19.94 8.87
CA PRO A 174 -6.80 -20.55 9.88
C PRO A 174 -7.57 -21.14 11.06
N LEU A 175 -8.81 -20.71 11.28
CA LEU A 175 -9.65 -21.12 12.41
C LEU A 175 -10.68 -22.18 12.01
N ASP A 176 -11.15 -22.16 10.77
CA ASP A 176 -12.02 -23.22 10.23
C ASP A 176 -11.76 -23.47 8.74
N PRO A 177 -10.87 -24.42 8.39
CA PRO A 177 -10.58 -24.77 7.00
C PRO A 177 -11.80 -25.29 6.20
N ALA A 178 -12.91 -25.63 6.86
CA ALA A 178 -14.16 -26.05 6.21
C ALA A 178 -15.09 -24.87 5.86
N GLN A 179 -14.81 -23.67 6.38
CA GLN A 179 -15.58 -22.48 6.03
C GLN A 179 -15.34 -22.02 4.58
N PRO A 180 -16.28 -21.25 4.02
CA PRO A 180 -16.13 -20.66 2.70
C PRO A 180 -14.79 -19.94 2.56
N HIS A 181 -14.15 -20.17 1.41
CA HIS A 181 -12.94 -19.47 1.02
C HIS A 181 -13.29 -18.02 0.62
N ASP A 182 -13.87 -17.22 1.49
CA ASP A 182 -14.10 -15.78 1.35
C ASP A 182 -14.09 -15.04 2.72
N TRP A 183 -13.62 -15.72 3.77
CA TRP A 183 -13.60 -15.23 5.15
C TRP A 183 -13.14 -13.76 5.29
N ALA A 184 -12.06 -13.39 4.60
CA ALA A 184 -11.47 -12.06 4.70
C ALA A 184 -12.27 -10.94 4.00
N LEU A 185 -13.26 -11.27 3.17
CA LEU A 185 -14.07 -10.26 2.48
C LEU A 185 -14.99 -9.53 3.46
N ALA A 186 -15.67 -10.27 4.34
CA ALA A 186 -16.54 -9.67 5.35
C ALA A 186 -15.74 -8.78 6.32
N ASP A 187 -14.55 -9.24 6.72
CA ASP A 187 -13.63 -8.47 7.56
C ASP A 187 -13.15 -7.21 6.83
N ALA A 188 -12.75 -7.32 5.56
CA ALA A 188 -12.31 -6.18 4.77
C ALA A 188 -13.40 -5.11 4.59
N LEU A 189 -14.65 -5.51 4.40
CA LEU A 189 -15.79 -4.59 4.33
C LEU A 189 -16.03 -3.90 5.68
N THR A 190 -15.92 -4.65 6.78
CA THR A 190 -16.07 -4.10 8.14
C THR A 190 -14.95 -3.14 8.49
N LEU A 191 -13.73 -3.44 8.05
CA LEU A 191 -12.52 -2.66 8.35
C LEU A 191 -12.31 -1.47 7.41
N LEU A 192 -13.03 -1.37 6.29
CA LEU A 192 -12.80 -0.36 5.26
C LEU A 192 -12.74 1.06 5.84
N GLU A 193 -13.80 1.52 6.50
CA GLU A 193 -13.84 2.88 7.03
C GLU A 193 -12.83 3.09 8.17
N PRO A 194 -12.73 2.22 9.20
CA PRO A 194 -11.72 2.39 10.26
C PRO A 194 -10.28 2.44 9.75
N VAL A 195 -9.91 1.58 8.80
CA VAL A 195 -8.55 1.54 8.22
C VAL A 195 -8.32 2.77 7.35
N ARG A 196 -9.32 3.20 6.56
CA ARG A 196 -9.22 4.41 5.73
C ARG A 196 -9.03 5.66 6.59
N GLU A 197 -9.85 5.86 7.61
CA GLU A 197 -9.74 6.98 8.55
C GLU A 197 -8.39 6.99 9.29
N SER A 198 -7.96 5.81 9.74
CA SER A 198 -6.65 5.64 10.37
C SER A 198 -5.49 5.98 9.42
N SER A 199 -5.61 5.63 8.13
CA SER A 199 -4.61 5.98 7.11
C SER A 199 -4.53 7.49 6.87
N TRP A 200 -5.65 8.21 6.98
CA TRP A 200 -5.66 9.68 6.90
C TRP A 200 -4.94 10.30 8.10
N ALA A 201 -5.19 9.76 9.30
CA ALA A 201 -4.54 10.23 10.53
C ALA A 201 -3.02 10.08 10.45
N LEU A 202 -2.52 8.89 10.04
CA LEU A 202 -1.09 8.65 9.88
C LEU A 202 -0.46 9.50 8.78
N THR A 203 -1.10 9.56 7.61
CA THR A 203 -0.59 10.36 6.49
C THR A 203 -0.52 11.85 6.85
N ALA A 204 -1.52 12.35 7.60
CA ALA A 204 -1.51 13.72 8.10
C ALA A 204 -0.41 13.94 9.14
N ASP A 205 -0.17 13.00 10.06
CA ASP A 205 0.92 13.08 11.04
C ASP A 205 2.31 13.10 10.38
N GLU A 206 2.51 12.29 9.34
CA GLU A 206 3.75 12.27 8.55
C GLU A 206 3.99 13.61 7.85
N ILE A 207 2.97 14.14 7.18
CA ILE A 207 3.07 15.42 6.47
C ILE A 207 3.28 16.57 7.47
N PHE A 208 2.60 16.54 8.61
CA PHE A 208 2.80 17.49 9.70
C PHE A 208 4.24 17.47 10.21
N SER A 209 4.78 16.28 10.47
CA SER A 209 6.13 16.09 10.97
C SER A 209 7.17 16.60 9.97
N GLU A 210 6.99 16.27 8.68
CA GLU A 210 7.90 16.70 7.63
C GLU A 210 7.83 18.21 7.36
N ALA A 211 6.63 18.80 7.35
CA ALA A 211 6.45 20.24 7.24
C ALA A 211 7.14 20.97 8.40
N SER A 212 6.96 20.48 9.64
CA SER A 212 7.58 21.04 10.84
C SER A 212 9.11 20.93 10.80
N ARG A 213 9.63 19.80 10.32
CA ARG A 213 11.08 19.57 10.13
C ARG A 213 11.68 20.54 9.11
N LEU A 214 10.97 20.81 8.01
CA LEU A 214 11.43 21.76 6.99
C LEU A 214 11.46 23.20 7.50
N ARG A 215 10.57 23.59 8.42
CA ARG A 215 10.58 24.90 9.07
C ARG A 215 11.71 25.06 10.09
N GLN A 216 11.95 24.01 10.87
CA GLN A 216 12.93 23.99 11.95
C GLN A 216 13.92 22.84 11.73
N PRO A 217 14.84 22.96 10.76
CA PRO A 217 15.83 21.92 10.52
C PRO A 217 16.67 21.70 11.77
N ASP A 218 16.76 20.45 12.23
CA ASP A 218 17.47 20.08 13.44
C ASP A 218 18.95 20.51 13.33
N PRO A 219 19.47 21.35 14.25
CA PRO A 219 20.86 21.78 14.24
C PRO A 219 21.87 20.62 14.37
N ALA A 220 21.44 19.44 14.85
CA ALA A 220 22.28 18.26 14.97
C ALA A 220 22.42 17.43 13.67
N THR A 221 21.47 17.52 12.73
CA THR A 221 21.53 16.74 11.47
C THR A 221 22.28 17.44 10.33
N ASN A 222 22.52 18.75 10.45
CA ASN A 222 23.61 19.54 9.86
C ASN A 222 24.06 19.20 8.42
N LEU A 223 23.11 18.98 7.51
CA LEU A 223 23.29 19.43 6.13
C LEU A 223 22.44 20.69 5.96
N PRO A 224 23.03 21.88 5.73
CA PRO A 224 22.23 23.03 5.31
C PRO A 224 21.58 22.67 3.98
N LEU A 225 20.27 22.40 4.00
CA LEU A 225 19.48 22.29 2.79
C LEU A 225 19.60 23.63 2.07
N ALA A 226 19.98 23.61 0.79
CA ALA A 226 19.94 24.82 0.01
C ALA A 226 18.48 25.32 -0.03
N LEU A 227 18.27 26.62 -0.13
CA LEU A 227 16.92 27.19 -0.23
C LEU A 227 16.11 26.58 -1.40
N THR A 228 16.82 26.19 -2.47
CA THR A 228 16.27 25.46 -3.62
C THR A 228 15.77 24.06 -3.24
N ASP A 229 16.43 23.39 -2.30
CA ASP A 229 16.01 22.08 -1.80
C ASP A 229 14.76 22.21 -0.93
N VAL A 230 14.68 23.24 -0.09
CA VAL A 230 13.48 23.52 0.73
C VAL A 230 12.27 23.81 -0.17
N HIS A 231 12.45 24.62 -1.22
CA HIS A 231 11.38 24.89 -2.17
C HIS A 231 10.86 23.61 -2.84
N ALA A 232 11.77 22.76 -3.34
CA ALA A 232 11.40 21.52 -4.01
C ALA A 232 10.69 20.55 -3.05
N LEU A 233 11.19 20.43 -1.81
CA LEU A 233 10.59 19.59 -0.78
C LEU A 233 9.22 20.09 -0.34
N ALA A 234 9.06 21.39 -0.09
CA ALA A 234 7.76 21.99 0.26
C ALA A 234 6.74 21.79 -0.88
N THR A 235 7.17 21.98 -2.14
CA THR A 235 6.32 21.77 -3.31
C THR A 235 5.89 20.32 -3.44
N ALA A 236 6.82 19.37 -3.27
CA ALA A 236 6.53 17.94 -3.28
C ALA A 236 5.59 17.54 -2.13
N LEU A 237 5.78 18.12 -0.94
CA LEU A 237 4.94 17.84 0.21
C LEU A 237 3.50 18.32 -0.03
N CYS A 238 3.30 19.55 -0.52
CA CYS A 238 1.96 20.03 -0.89
C CYS A 238 1.31 19.17 -1.99
N ALA A 239 2.06 18.78 -3.03
CA ALA A 239 1.55 17.89 -4.07
C ALA A 239 1.10 16.54 -3.49
N THR A 240 1.88 16.01 -2.56
CA THR A 240 1.56 14.76 -1.85
C THR A 240 0.32 14.91 -0.98
N SER A 241 0.16 16.04 -0.28
CA SER A 241 -1.04 16.34 0.50
C SER A 241 -2.29 16.43 -0.38
N VAL A 242 -2.19 17.02 -1.58
CA VAL A 242 -3.29 17.02 -2.55
C VAL A 242 -3.67 15.58 -2.91
N ALA A 243 -2.68 14.77 -3.27
CA ALA A 243 -2.91 13.42 -3.79
C ALA A 243 -3.48 12.47 -2.72
N LEU A 244 -3.01 12.56 -1.48
CA LEU A 244 -3.36 11.60 -0.43
C LEU A 244 -4.45 12.09 0.52
N LEU A 245 -4.57 13.40 0.72
CA LEU A 245 -5.47 14.00 1.71
C LEU A 245 -6.53 14.92 1.09
N GLY A 246 -6.51 15.10 -0.23
CA GLY A 246 -7.38 16.07 -0.91
C GLY A 246 -8.87 15.72 -0.83
N GLU A 247 -9.20 14.43 -0.81
CA GLU A 247 -10.57 13.91 -0.76
C GLU A 247 -11.05 13.59 0.66
N VAL A 248 -10.23 13.84 1.67
CA VAL A 248 -10.61 13.59 3.07
C VAL A 248 -11.78 14.52 3.44
N PRO A 249 -12.87 13.98 4.00
CA PRO A 249 -13.98 14.79 4.48
C PRO A 249 -13.56 15.77 5.58
N MET A 250 -14.26 16.90 5.69
CA MET A 250 -14.03 17.82 6.82
C MET A 250 -14.77 17.29 8.05
N SER A 251 -14.08 17.12 9.16
CA SER A 251 -14.74 16.93 10.46
C SER A 251 -15.30 18.26 10.96
N THR A 252 -16.56 18.28 11.40
CA THR A 252 -17.21 19.44 12.02
C THR A 252 -17.79 19.07 13.38
N ASP A 253 -18.03 20.05 14.25
CA ASP A 253 -18.67 19.82 15.56
C ASP A 253 -20.05 19.14 15.47
N SER A 254 -20.67 19.14 14.28
CA SER A 254 -21.92 18.46 13.95
C SER A 254 -21.77 17.08 13.28
N GLY A 255 -20.55 16.56 13.15
CA GLY A 255 -20.22 15.31 12.44
C GLY A 255 -19.38 15.54 11.17
N VAL A 256 -19.20 14.48 10.38
CA VAL A 256 -18.45 14.55 9.11
C VAL A 256 -19.24 15.31 8.05
N SER A 257 -18.70 16.42 7.56
CA SER A 257 -19.30 17.18 6.45
C SER A 257 -18.90 16.55 5.12
N THR A 258 -19.87 15.93 4.43
CA THR A 258 -19.69 15.30 3.11
C THR A 258 -19.87 16.26 1.93
N SER A 259 -20.21 17.53 2.18
CA SER A 259 -20.35 18.54 1.13
C SER A 259 -19.02 19.26 0.87
N PRO A 260 -18.55 19.33 -0.39
CA PRO A 260 -17.36 20.10 -0.73
C PRO A 260 -17.62 21.59 -0.46
N THR A 261 -16.99 22.14 0.59
CA THR A 261 -16.96 23.58 0.82
C THR A 261 -15.87 24.20 -0.07
N ALA A 262 -15.95 25.51 -0.34
CA ALA A 262 -14.83 26.25 -0.95
C ALA A 262 -13.53 26.21 -0.10
N GLU A 263 -13.61 25.66 1.12
CA GLU A 263 -12.55 25.51 2.12
C GLU A 263 -12.26 24.05 2.50
N GLY A 264 -12.64 23.06 1.67
CA GLY A 264 -12.27 21.66 1.91
C GLY A 264 -10.74 21.43 1.86
N HIS A 265 -10.28 20.31 2.44
CA HIS A 265 -8.86 19.94 2.51
C HIS A 265 -8.15 20.02 1.14
N GLY A 266 -8.72 19.41 0.10
CA GLY A 266 -8.16 19.46 -1.27
C GLY A 266 -8.05 20.88 -1.83
N ALA A 267 -9.05 21.74 -1.62
CA ALA A 267 -8.99 23.13 -2.06
C ALA A 267 -7.90 23.93 -1.33
N PHE A 268 -7.68 23.64 -0.04
CA PHE A 268 -6.57 24.21 0.72
C PHE A 268 -5.21 23.78 0.17
N PHE A 269 -4.98 22.46 0.03
CA PHE A 269 -3.68 21.94 -0.44
C PHE A 269 -3.36 22.39 -1.86
N MET A 270 -4.35 22.45 -2.76
CA MET A 270 -4.17 22.95 -4.12
C MET A 270 -3.76 24.42 -4.17
N ARG A 271 -4.32 25.26 -3.28
CA ARG A 271 -3.90 26.67 -3.17
C ARG A 271 -2.47 26.79 -2.65
N ALA A 272 -2.11 26.03 -1.62
CA ALA A 272 -0.74 26.01 -1.08
C ALA A 272 0.27 25.58 -2.16
N TYR A 273 -0.04 24.50 -2.88
CA TYR A 273 0.77 24.00 -3.99
C TYR A 273 0.94 25.03 -5.11
N SER A 274 -0.16 25.63 -5.58
CA SER A 274 -0.12 26.64 -6.64
C SER A 274 0.67 27.88 -6.21
N ALA A 275 0.50 28.31 -4.97
CA ALA A 275 1.19 29.49 -4.46
C ALA A 275 2.71 29.27 -4.34
N LEU A 276 3.17 28.05 -4.06
CA LEU A 276 4.61 27.73 -4.13
C LEU A 276 5.13 27.82 -5.56
N LEU A 277 4.40 27.29 -6.55
CA LEU A 277 4.80 27.37 -7.96
C LEU A 277 4.94 28.84 -8.45
N ASP A 278 4.06 29.72 -7.97
CA ASP A 278 4.02 31.13 -8.41
C ASP A 278 5.05 32.04 -7.71
N ASN A 279 5.40 31.77 -6.45
CA ASN A 279 6.21 32.68 -5.63
C ASN A 279 7.71 32.34 -5.55
N GLY A 280 8.17 31.30 -6.26
CA GLY A 280 9.59 30.98 -6.38
C GLY A 280 10.25 30.65 -5.03
N SER A 281 11.51 31.09 -4.83
CA SER A 281 12.35 30.71 -3.69
C SER A 281 12.33 31.67 -2.50
N ASP A 282 11.23 32.37 -2.23
CA ASP A 282 11.12 33.24 -1.05
C ASP A 282 11.01 32.42 0.26
N ALA A 283 12.03 32.55 1.12
CA ALA A 283 12.14 31.82 2.37
C ALA A 283 11.02 32.14 3.38
N THR A 284 10.60 33.41 3.48
CA THR A 284 9.55 33.82 4.42
C THR A 284 8.20 33.30 3.94
N PHE A 285 7.98 33.29 2.63
CA PHE A 285 6.79 32.71 2.04
C PHE A 285 6.73 31.19 2.24
N HIS A 286 7.84 30.47 2.07
CA HIS A 286 7.89 29.03 2.33
C HIS A 286 7.54 28.68 3.77
N ASP A 287 8.09 29.42 4.74
CA ASP A 287 7.77 29.18 6.17
C ASP A 287 6.28 29.35 6.46
N GLN A 288 5.62 30.37 5.89
CA GLN A 288 4.17 30.56 6.03
C GLN A 288 3.35 29.42 5.41
N VAL A 289 3.75 28.94 4.22
CA VAL A 289 3.06 27.81 3.58
C VAL A 289 3.24 26.53 4.39
N LEU A 290 4.46 26.25 4.86
CA LEU A 290 4.76 25.08 5.68
C LEU A 290 4.05 25.14 7.03
N GLU A 291 3.92 26.32 7.64
CA GLU A 291 3.14 26.54 8.87
C GLU A 291 1.67 26.19 8.65
N ALA A 292 1.06 26.79 7.63
CA ALA A 292 -0.35 26.53 7.32
C ALA A 292 -0.59 25.05 6.97
N LEU A 293 0.35 24.41 6.27
CA LEU A 293 0.30 22.99 5.94
C LEU A 293 0.36 22.13 7.22
N ALA A 294 1.32 22.41 8.10
CA ALA A 294 1.46 21.72 9.38
C ALA A 294 0.19 21.85 10.23
N ASP A 295 -0.34 23.06 10.41
CA ASP A 295 -1.58 23.30 11.18
C ASP A 295 -2.78 22.53 10.62
N ARG A 296 -2.91 22.49 9.28
CA ARG A 296 -4.00 21.76 8.62
C ARG A 296 -3.88 20.26 8.85
N CYS A 297 -2.69 19.70 8.68
CA CYS A 297 -2.42 18.29 8.88
C CYS A 297 -2.54 17.88 10.36
N TYR A 298 -2.11 18.73 11.29
CA TYR A 298 -2.33 18.51 12.73
C TYR A 298 -3.83 18.44 13.06
N THR A 299 -4.64 19.35 12.50
CA THR A 299 -6.09 19.33 12.70
C THR A 299 -6.73 18.03 12.17
N MET A 300 -6.31 17.57 10.99
CA MET A 300 -6.77 16.31 10.43
C MET A 300 -6.36 15.11 11.29
N ARG A 301 -5.09 15.07 11.68
CA ARG A 301 -4.54 14.06 12.59
C ARG A 301 -5.42 13.95 13.83
N GLU A 302 -5.63 15.03 14.56
CA GLU A 302 -6.43 15.01 15.80
C GLU A 302 -7.88 14.58 15.58
N ALA A 303 -8.47 14.87 14.42
CA ALA A 303 -9.83 14.46 14.09
C ALA A 303 -9.98 12.94 13.90
N TYR A 304 -8.97 12.29 13.34
CA TYR A 304 -9.03 10.86 12.96
C TYR A 304 -8.17 9.94 13.84
N TRP A 305 -7.23 10.48 14.63
CA TRP A 305 -6.36 9.71 15.53
C TRP A 305 -7.11 8.80 16.52
N PRO A 306 -8.27 9.19 17.10
CA PRO A 306 -9.01 8.31 17.99
C PRO A 306 -9.47 6.99 17.34
N VAL A 307 -9.67 6.99 16.00
CA VAL A 307 -10.03 5.79 15.25
C VAL A 307 -8.85 4.83 15.17
N LEU A 308 -7.65 5.35 14.92
CA LEU A 308 -6.40 4.58 14.94
C LEU A 308 -6.14 3.97 16.33
N GLU A 309 -6.32 4.76 17.40
CA GLU A 309 -6.19 4.25 18.77
C GLU A 309 -7.20 3.14 19.06
N SER A 310 -8.44 3.29 18.59
CA SER A 310 -9.48 2.27 18.73
C SER A 310 -9.16 1.00 17.96
N LEU A 311 -8.56 1.12 16.77
CA LEU A 311 -8.13 -0.02 15.96
C LEU A 311 -6.99 -0.80 16.65
N HIS A 312 -6.03 -0.11 17.27
CA HIS A 312 -4.96 -0.75 18.04
C HIS A 312 -5.44 -1.33 19.39
N ALA A 313 -6.43 -0.69 20.02
CA ALA A 313 -6.97 -1.13 21.30
C ALA A 313 -8.00 -2.26 21.15
N ALA A 314 -8.53 -2.48 19.94
CA ALA A 314 -9.37 -3.62 19.65
C ALA A 314 -8.57 -4.89 20.01
N PRO A 315 -9.13 -5.82 20.80
CA PRO A 315 -8.51 -7.12 20.96
C PRO A 315 -8.29 -7.69 19.56
N PRO A 316 -7.18 -8.41 19.30
CA PRO A 316 -7.05 -9.16 18.06
C PRO A 316 -8.35 -9.94 17.95
N GLN A 317 -9.12 -9.71 16.88
CA GLN A 317 -10.42 -10.35 16.78
C GLN A 317 -10.18 -11.84 16.95
N GLU A 318 -10.61 -12.40 18.09
CA GLU A 318 -11.02 -13.79 18.12
C GLU A 318 -12.10 -13.81 17.06
N VAL A 319 -11.76 -14.20 15.83
CA VAL A 319 -12.68 -14.23 14.70
C VAL A 319 -13.90 -15.00 15.21
N THR A 320 -14.95 -14.26 15.52
CA THR A 320 -16.02 -14.75 16.39
C THR A 320 -16.86 -15.73 15.60
N SER A 321 -16.69 -17.01 15.95
CA SER A 321 -17.66 -18.13 15.94
C SER A 321 -18.66 -18.23 14.80
#